data_AF-A0A7H1AIM3-F1
#
_entry.id   AF-A0A7H1AIM3-F1
#
_cell.length_a   1.000
_cell.length_b   1.000
_cell.length_c   1.000
_cell.angle_alpha   90.00
_cell.angle_beta   90.00
_cell.angle_gamma   90.00
#
_symmetry.space_group_name_H-M   'P 1'
#
loop_
_entity.id
_entity.type
_entity.pdbx_description
1 polymer ?
#
loop_
_entity_poly.entity_id
_entity_poly.type
_entity_poly.pdbx_seq_one_letter_code
_entity_poly.pdbx_strand_id
1 'polypeptide(L)'
;MNAQPVQDLPEFATWLNAAPATLSELRGRPLALLFVNAASVWCAQRLAEVANWQSRNPGRLQVLVLQVPRFDFERDQAASLKLLRRQGLSSIALLDSDWDGWRRFGVTAWPTMVMMDVYGRESGRLVGLGQPGELDRCLNELCAGAQAADIAPLRELNPEPRVPLCFPTGLAVTTERLYIADTGHHRILECSHGGRVLRQFGQGTADLMDGGAQEAAFNRPQALVVERECLYVADTGNHALRRINIITGQVDTLCGNGRCGEPVEGELSDPRSSQLNHPIGLALADNELHIAMAGDNRIWSYHLGQRRLQRRAGSGIIDQRDGAGNVAAFAQPTALAVVQQALYVADALGSSVRSLQLRGDLVQTLVGQGMWSHGAEDGPREQASLQFPQAIALSPDAPLLWIADTGNGRLRTLRLGGGELLTQALPRRLHGPAGLAAGAGAVWIAETDAHAVLRLDPASGVLSEVPITE
;
A
#
# COMPACT_ATOMS: atom_id res chain seq x y z
N MET A 1 -29.64 16.16 -32.22
CA MET A 1 -28.59 16.01 -31.19
C MET A 1 -27.60 14.99 -31.71
N ASN A 2 -26.42 15.42 -32.16
CA ASN A 2 -25.38 14.49 -32.61
C ASN A 2 -24.86 13.74 -31.39
N ALA A 3 -25.23 12.47 -31.24
CA ALA A 3 -24.60 11.59 -30.27
C ALA A 3 -23.11 11.53 -30.65
N GLN A 4 -22.23 11.94 -29.74
CA GLN A 4 -20.81 11.69 -29.93
C GLN A 4 -20.61 10.17 -30.05
N PRO A 5 -19.83 9.69 -31.03
CA PRO A 5 -19.56 8.27 -31.16
C PRO A 5 -18.91 7.76 -29.87
N VAL A 6 -19.31 6.56 -29.44
CA VAL A 6 -18.73 5.89 -28.27
C VAL A 6 -17.22 5.79 -28.48
N GLN A 7 -16.46 6.38 -27.56
CA GLN A 7 -15.01 6.25 -27.55
C GLN A 7 -14.68 4.85 -27.07
N ASP A 8 -14.42 3.91 -27.98
CA ASP A 8 -14.06 2.53 -27.62
C ASP A 8 -12.82 2.44 -26.71
N LEU A 9 -12.54 1.24 -26.19
CA LEU A 9 -11.31 0.97 -25.45
C LEU A 9 -10.08 1.19 -26.34
N PRO A 10 -8.88 1.41 -25.76
CA PRO A 10 -7.66 1.59 -26.54
C PRO A 10 -7.35 0.32 -27.32
N GLU A 11 -7.04 0.45 -28.61
CA GLU A 11 -6.78 -0.67 -29.51
C GLU A 11 -5.56 -1.51 -29.06
N PHE A 12 -4.61 -0.89 -28.35
CA PHE A 12 -3.39 -1.51 -27.83
C PHE A 12 -3.43 -1.79 -26.33
N ALA A 13 -4.55 -1.56 -25.65
CA ALA A 13 -4.64 -1.88 -24.23
C ALA A 13 -4.57 -3.39 -24.02
N THR A 14 -3.69 -3.80 -23.11
CA THR A 14 -3.53 -5.22 -22.81
C THR A 14 -4.51 -5.62 -21.71
N TRP A 15 -5.41 -6.56 -21.99
CA TRP A 15 -6.27 -7.15 -20.97
C TRP A 15 -5.44 -8.01 -20.02
N LEU A 16 -5.49 -7.71 -18.73
CA LEU A 16 -4.61 -8.34 -17.74
C LEU A 16 -5.17 -9.67 -17.24
N ASN A 17 -6.48 -9.73 -16.99
CA ASN A 17 -7.13 -10.87 -16.36
C ASN A 17 -8.49 -11.22 -17.01
N ALA A 18 -8.71 -10.87 -18.28
CA ALA A 18 -9.88 -11.32 -19.03
C ALA A 18 -9.56 -11.44 -20.53
N ALA A 19 -10.50 -12.03 -21.27
CA ALA A 19 -10.46 -11.98 -22.72
C ALA A 19 -10.72 -10.54 -23.21
N PRO A 20 -10.13 -10.12 -24.34
CA PRO A 20 -10.41 -8.82 -24.92
C PRO A 20 -11.88 -8.61 -25.24
N ALA A 21 -12.36 -7.40 -24.99
CA ALA A 21 -13.71 -6.93 -25.33
C ALA A 21 -13.66 -5.48 -25.80
N THR A 22 -14.74 -5.02 -26.42
CA THR A 22 -14.98 -3.62 -26.81
C THR A 22 -15.99 -2.99 -25.87
N LEU A 23 -16.03 -1.66 -25.76
CA LEU A 23 -17.11 -0.99 -25.03
C LEU A 23 -18.49 -1.29 -25.63
N SER A 24 -18.54 -1.53 -26.93
CA SER A 24 -19.78 -1.90 -27.61
C SER A 24 -20.34 -3.23 -27.11
N GLU A 25 -19.47 -4.21 -26.84
CA GLU A 25 -19.82 -5.51 -26.26
C GLU A 25 -20.20 -5.41 -24.77
N LEU A 26 -19.76 -4.35 -24.07
CA LEU A 26 -20.09 -4.10 -22.67
C LEU A 26 -21.39 -3.27 -22.49
N ARG A 27 -22.07 -2.86 -23.57
CA ARG A 27 -23.33 -2.10 -23.49
C ARG A 27 -24.47 -2.94 -22.92
N GLY A 28 -25.49 -2.25 -22.38
CA GLY A 28 -26.68 -2.86 -21.79
C GLY A 28 -26.66 -2.92 -20.26
N ARG A 29 -25.54 -2.57 -19.63
CA ARG A 29 -25.44 -2.33 -18.19
C ARG A 29 -24.61 -1.08 -17.92
N PRO A 30 -24.87 -0.36 -16.82
CA PRO A 30 -24.02 0.75 -16.42
C PRO A 30 -22.58 0.29 -16.21
N LEU A 31 -21.63 1.11 -16.67
CA LEU A 31 -20.20 0.80 -16.65
C LEU A 31 -19.43 1.94 -15.99
N ALA A 32 -18.55 1.61 -15.05
CA ALA A 32 -17.54 2.51 -14.52
C ALA A 32 -16.17 2.13 -15.08
N LEU A 33 -15.55 3.05 -15.83
CA LEU A 33 -14.13 2.97 -16.20
C LEU A 33 -13.29 3.66 -15.12
N LEU A 34 -12.45 2.92 -14.42
CA LEU A 34 -11.57 3.47 -13.40
C LEU A 34 -10.14 3.57 -13.92
N PHE A 35 -9.69 4.79 -14.18
CA PHE A 35 -8.30 5.10 -14.49
C PHE A 35 -7.52 5.21 -13.18
N VAL A 36 -6.62 4.26 -12.96
CA VAL A 36 -5.87 4.12 -11.72
C VAL A 36 -4.38 3.99 -11.99
N ASN A 37 -3.59 4.29 -10.97
CA ASN A 37 -2.21 3.86 -10.88
C ASN A 37 -2.09 2.98 -9.64
N ALA A 38 -1.73 1.70 -9.80
CA ALA A 38 -1.77 0.70 -8.74
C ALA A 38 -0.76 0.94 -7.59
N ALA A 39 0.28 1.74 -7.84
CA ALA A 39 1.19 2.23 -6.80
C ALA A 39 0.59 3.35 -5.92
N SER A 40 -0.51 3.98 -6.33
CA SER A 40 -1.15 5.10 -5.64
C SER A 40 -2.14 4.66 -4.56
N VAL A 41 -1.93 5.16 -3.34
CA VAL A 41 -2.81 4.94 -2.18
C VAL A 41 -4.22 5.52 -2.39
N TRP A 42 -4.35 6.65 -3.08
CA TRP A 42 -5.66 7.23 -3.43
C TRP A 42 -6.40 6.37 -4.46
N CYS A 43 -5.68 5.71 -5.37
CA CYS A 43 -6.30 4.76 -6.29
C CYS A 43 -6.77 3.50 -5.55
N ALA A 44 -5.97 2.98 -4.61
CA ALA A 44 -6.36 1.86 -3.77
C ALA A 44 -7.64 2.16 -2.98
N GLN A 45 -7.77 3.37 -2.41
CA GLN A 45 -8.99 3.81 -1.74
C GLN A 45 -10.20 3.85 -2.67
N ARG A 46 -10.08 4.45 -3.86
CA ARG A 46 -11.18 4.48 -4.82
C ARG A 46 -11.62 3.08 -5.26
N LEU A 47 -10.67 2.16 -5.48
CA LEU A 47 -10.97 0.76 -5.79
C LEU A 47 -11.75 0.10 -4.65
N ALA A 48 -11.34 0.31 -3.39
CA ALA A 48 -12.01 -0.23 -2.22
C ALA A 48 -13.43 0.34 -2.05
N GLU A 49 -13.63 1.64 -2.24
CA GLU A 49 -14.96 2.26 -2.17
C GLU A 49 -15.92 1.69 -3.22
N VAL A 50 -15.45 1.52 -4.46
CA VAL A 50 -16.25 0.92 -5.54
C VAL A 50 -16.56 -0.55 -5.25
N ALA A 51 -15.58 -1.34 -4.78
CA ALA A 51 -15.81 -2.73 -4.38
C ALA A 51 -16.83 -2.84 -3.24
N ASN A 52 -16.75 -1.97 -2.23
CA ASN A 52 -17.72 -1.88 -1.13
C ASN A 52 -19.11 -1.44 -1.58
N TRP A 53 -19.21 -0.62 -2.61
CA TRP A 53 -20.50 -0.27 -3.22
C TRP A 53 -21.07 -1.46 -4.00
N GLN A 54 -20.25 -2.16 -4.79
CA GLN A 54 -20.66 -3.33 -5.57
C GLN A 54 -21.13 -4.49 -4.68
N SER A 55 -20.47 -4.73 -3.54
CA SER A 55 -20.89 -5.78 -2.60
C SER A 55 -22.29 -5.54 -2.02
N ARG A 56 -22.66 -4.26 -1.83
CA ARG A 56 -24.02 -3.84 -1.41
C ARG A 56 -25.02 -3.79 -2.57
N ASN A 57 -24.55 -3.77 -3.82
CA ASN A 57 -25.34 -3.58 -5.04
C ASN A 57 -24.95 -4.59 -6.14
N PRO A 58 -25.04 -5.91 -5.86
CA PRO A 58 -24.54 -6.94 -6.77
C PRO A 58 -25.23 -6.87 -8.14
N GLY A 59 -24.44 -6.94 -9.22
CA GLY A 59 -24.92 -6.96 -10.60
C GLY A 59 -25.42 -5.63 -11.16
N ARG A 60 -25.46 -4.55 -10.37
CA ARG A 60 -25.95 -3.23 -10.84
C ARG A 60 -24.94 -2.43 -11.65
N LEU A 61 -23.65 -2.70 -11.46
CA LEU A 61 -22.55 -1.95 -12.07
C LEU A 61 -21.48 -2.89 -12.61
N GLN A 62 -21.10 -2.69 -13.87
CA GLN A 62 -19.87 -3.24 -14.44
C GLN A 62 -18.70 -2.31 -14.10
N VAL A 63 -17.56 -2.88 -13.73
CA VAL A 63 -16.36 -2.14 -13.40
C VAL A 63 -15.23 -2.65 -14.27
N LEU A 64 -14.58 -1.71 -14.95
CA LEU A 64 -13.40 -1.96 -15.76
C LEU A 64 -12.28 -1.05 -15.29
N VAL A 65 -11.17 -1.63 -14.86
CA VAL A 65 -10.04 -0.89 -14.33
C VAL A 65 -9.00 -0.70 -15.42
N LEU A 66 -8.61 0.54 -15.68
CA LEU A 66 -7.51 0.88 -16.57
C LEU A 66 -6.32 1.27 -15.70
N GLN A 67 -5.35 0.37 -15.61
CA GLN A 67 -4.06 0.64 -14.98
C GLN A 67 -3.21 1.47 -15.93
N VAL A 68 -2.86 2.67 -15.48
CA VAL A 68 -2.05 3.63 -16.23
C VAL A 68 -0.72 3.79 -15.49
N PRO A 69 0.39 3.27 -16.05
CA PRO A 69 1.70 3.30 -15.41
C PRO A 69 2.22 4.70 -15.17
N ARG A 70 2.76 4.93 -13.99
CA ARG A 70 3.65 6.05 -13.68
C ARG A 70 5.11 5.62 -13.75
N PHE A 71 5.42 4.44 -13.22
CA PHE A 71 6.76 3.88 -13.19
C PHE A 71 6.98 2.89 -14.33
N ASP A 72 8.24 2.70 -14.72
CA ASP A 72 8.59 1.80 -15.83
C ASP A 72 8.20 0.35 -15.55
N PHE A 73 8.40 -0.13 -14.32
CA PHE A 73 8.06 -1.51 -13.95
C PHE A 73 6.55 -1.81 -14.00
N GLU A 74 5.71 -0.78 -13.90
CA GLU A 74 4.25 -0.94 -14.03
C GLU A 74 3.83 -1.18 -15.48
N ARG A 75 4.70 -0.97 -16.48
CA ARG A 75 4.42 -1.33 -17.88
C ARG A 75 4.51 -2.84 -18.13
N ASP A 76 5.04 -3.62 -17.19
CA ASP A 76 4.98 -5.07 -17.24
C ASP A 76 3.59 -5.58 -16.81
N GLN A 77 3.03 -6.51 -17.58
CA GLN A 77 1.66 -7.01 -17.38
C GLN A 77 1.51 -7.75 -16.05
N ALA A 78 2.47 -8.61 -15.70
CA ALA A 78 2.42 -9.42 -14.49
C ALA A 78 2.60 -8.54 -13.25
N ALA A 79 3.56 -7.61 -13.28
CA ALA A 79 3.79 -6.65 -12.21
C ALA A 79 2.56 -5.75 -11.99
N SER A 80 1.95 -5.22 -13.06
CA SER A 80 0.75 -4.39 -12.96
C SER A 80 -0.44 -5.16 -12.35
N LEU A 81 -0.66 -6.40 -12.80
CA LEU A 81 -1.75 -7.22 -12.26
C LEU A 81 -1.51 -7.57 -10.79
N LYS A 82 -0.28 -7.91 -10.40
CA LYS A 82 0.09 -8.15 -9.00
C LYS A 82 -0.12 -6.91 -8.13
N LEU A 83 0.28 -5.73 -8.61
CA LEU A 83 0.04 -4.47 -7.91
C LEU A 83 -1.46 -4.20 -7.70
N LEU A 84 -2.29 -4.40 -8.71
CA LEU A 84 -3.74 -4.24 -8.59
C LEU A 84 -4.35 -5.24 -7.60
N ARG A 85 -3.91 -6.50 -7.64
CA ARG A 85 -4.43 -7.58 -6.78
C ARG A 85 -3.99 -7.45 -5.35
N ARG A 86 -2.76 -6.98 -5.10
CA ARG A 86 -2.35 -6.55 -3.77
C ARG A 86 -3.17 -5.36 -3.27
N GLN A 87 -3.88 -4.63 -4.14
CA GLN A 87 -4.94 -3.65 -3.80
C GLN A 87 -6.36 -4.24 -3.64
N GLY A 88 -6.54 -5.55 -3.80
CA GLY A 88 -7.84 -6.23 -3.62
C GLY A 88 -8.71 -6.20 -4.87
N LEU A 89 -8.12 -5.94 -6.03
CA LEU A 89 -8.84 -5.97 -7.30
C LEU A 89 -9.46 -7.37 -7.51
N SER A 90 -10.78 -7.39 -7.65
CA SER A 90 -11.58 -8.54 -8.11
C SER A 90 -12.25 -8.29 -9.47
N SER A 91 -12.21 -7.04 -9.95
CA SER A 91 -12.74 -6.64 -11.25
C SER A 91 -11.75 -6.92 -12.37
N ILE A 92 -12.22 -6.81 -13.61
CA ILE A 92 -11.35 -6.93 -14.77
C ILE A 92 -10.52 -5.67 -14.95
N ALA A 93 -9.27 -5.86 -15.36
CA ALA A 93 -8.34 -4.78 -15.62
C ALA A 93 -7.68 -4.87 -17.00
N LEU A 94 -7.35 -3.70 -17.53
CA LEU A 94 -6.48 -3.49 -18.67
C LEU A 94 -5.27 -2.68 -18.23
N LEU A 95 -4.16 -2.89 -18.93
CA LEU A 95 -2.98 -2.05 -18.89
C LEU A 95 -2.99 -1.08 -20.07
N ASP A 96 -3.09 0.21 -19.75
CA ASP A 96 -2.96 1.33 -20.68
C ASP A 96 -1.53 1.88 -20.59
N SER A 97 -0.56 1.08 -21.06
CA SER A 97 0.88 1.34 -20.90
C SER A 97 1.32 2.69 -21.46
N ASP A 98 0.69 3.09 -22.56
CA ASP A 98 1.08 4.28 -23.33
C ASP A 98 0.12 5.45 -23.15
N TRP A 99 -0.83 5.31 -22.22
CA TRP A 99 -1.78 6.36 -21.83
C TRP A 99 -2.72 6.75 -22.99
N ASP A 100 -3.04 5.80 -23.87
CA ASP A 100 -3.96 6.02 -24.98
C ASP A 100 -5.39 6.20 -24.50
N GLY A 101 -5.83 5.33 -23.58
CA GLY A 101 -7.13 5.46 -22.92
C GLY A 101 -7.20 6.75 -22.13
N TRP A 102 -6.18 7.02 -21.31
CA TRP A 102 -6.06 8.26 -20.55
C TRP A 102 -6.25 9.50 -21.42
N ARG A 103 -5.56 9.60 -22.56
CA ARG A 103 -5.71 10.73 -23.51
C ARG A 103 -7.08 10.75 -24.18
N ARG A 104 -7.56 9.60 -24.66
CA ARG A 104 -8.84 9.48 -25.38
C ARG A 104 -10.01 9.99 -24.55
N PHE A 105 -10.08 9.58 -23.28
CA PHE A 105 -11.13 9.97 -22.33
C PHE A 105 -10.90 11.34 -21.66
N GLY A 106 -9.81 12.03 -22.02
CA GLY A 106 -9.46 13.34 -21.46
C GLY A 106 -9.24 13.29 -19.95
N VAL A 107 -8.59 12.24 -19.46
CA VAL A 107 -8.24 12.09 -18.04
C VAL A 107 -7.02 12.96 -17.73
N THR A 108 -7.01 13.57 -16.55
CA THR A 108 -5.94 14.51 -16.13
C THR A 108 -5.35 14.20 -14.77
N ALA A 109 -5.99 13.33 -13.98
CA ALA A 109 -5.53 12.99 -12.63
C ALA A 109 -5.94 11.55 -12.24
N TRP A 110 -5.11 10.94 -11.40
CA TRP A 110 -5.42 9.68 -10.73
C TRP A 110 -6.03 9.92 -9.34
N PRO A 111 -6.95 9.04 -8.89
CA PRO A 111 -7.81 8.20 -9.73
C PRO A 111 -8.84 9.07 -10.48
N THR A 112 -9.32 8.60 -11.63
CA THR A 112 -10.53 9.15 -12.29
C THR A 112 -11.48 8.02 -12.63
N MET A 113 -12.75 8.16 -12.27
CA MET A 113 -13.81 7.23 -12.66
C MET A 113 -14.73 7.89 -13.69
N VAL A 114 -14.75 7.38 -14.91
CA VAL A 114 -15.68 7.78 -15.96
C VAL A 114 -16.88 6.84 -15.93
N MET A 115 -18.09 7.41 -15.81
CA MET A 115 -19.34 6.66 -15.72
C MET A 115 -20.05 6.67 -17.07
N MET A 116 -20.44 5.49 -17.54
CA MET A 116 -21.16 5.31 -18.79
C MET A 116 -22.53 4.69 -18.57
N ASP A 117 -23.53 5.27 -19.22
CA ASP A 117 -24.89 4.75 -19.23
C ASP A 117 -24.99 3.43 -20.01
N VAL A 118 -26.17 2.80 -20.00
CA VAL A 118 -26.43 1.52 -20.68
C VAL A 118 -26.22 1.57 -22.21
N TYR A 119 -26.17 2.77 -22.80
CA TYR A 119 -25.92 2.98 -24.23
C TYR A 119 -24.43 3.24 -24.55
N GLY A 120 -23.58 3.29 -23.52
CA GLY A 120 -22.15 3.58 -23.65
C GLY A 120 -21.83 5.07 -23.78
N ARG A 121 -22.73 5.95 -23.33
CA ARG A 121 -22.48 7.40 -23.31
C ARG A 121 -21.97 7.82 -21.94
N GLU A 122 -20.97 8.69 -21.89
CA GLU A 122 -20.50 9.27 -20.63
C GLU A 122 -21.64 10.07 -19.96
N SER A 123 -22.02 9.67 -18.75
CA SER A 123 -23.03 10.35 -17.93
C SER A 123 -22.41 11.28 -16.88
N GLY A 124 -21.13 11.08 -16.56
CA GLY A 124 -20.38 11.90 -15.62
C GLY A 124 -19.01 11.29 -15.27
N ARG A 125 -18.24 12.00 -14.45
CA ARG A 125 -16.94 11.53 -13.95
C ARG A 125 -16.66 12.00 -12.54
N LEU A 126 -15.91 11.21 -11.77
CA LEU A 126 -15.34 11.57 -10.48
C LEU A 126 -13.83 11.62 -10.58
N VAL A 127 -13.21 12.72 -10.13
CA VAL A 127 -11.76 12.92 -10.12
C VAL A 127 -11.27 12.96 -8.68
N GLY A 128 -10.22 12.20 -8.36
CA GLY A 128 -9.75 12.02 -7.01
C GLY A 128 -10.73 11.20 -6.16
N LEU A 129 -10.76 11.44 -4.85
CA LEU A 129 -11.66 10.78 -3.89
C LEU A 129 -13.00 11.51 -3.72
N GLY A 130 -13.04 12.81 -4.00
CA GLY A 130 -14.26 13.60 -3.89
C GLY A 130 -14.70 13.81 -2.44
N GLN A 131 -15.95 14.26 -2.26
CA GLN A 131 -16.54 14.45 -0.93
C GLN A 131 -17.15 13.15 -0.38
N PRO A 132 -17.25 13.00 0.95
CA PRO A 132 -17.93 11.86 1.56
C PRO A 132 -19.34 11.62 0.97
N GLY A 133 -19.63 10.39 0.56
CA GLY A 133 -20.92 9.99 -0.02
C GLY A 133 -21.15 10.40 -1.48
N GLU A 134 -20.20 11.11 -2.11
CA GLU A 134 -20.30 11.50 -3.51
C GLU A 134 -20.33 10.30 -4.45
N LEU A 135 -19.50 9.29 -4.18
CA LEU A 135 -19.47 8.04 -4.94
C LEU A 135 -20.84 7.35 -4.92
N ASP A 136 -21.40 7.09 -3.73
CA ASP A 136 -22.68 6.40 -3.58
C ASP A 136 -23.80 7.13 -4.34
N ARG A 137 -23.85 8.46 -4.24
CA ARG A 137 -24.83 9.26 -4.98
C ARG A 137 -24.70 9.10 -6.50
N CYS A 138 -23.50 9.30 -7.04
CA CYS A 138 -23.26 9.20 -8.48
C CYS A 138 -23.53 7.79 -9.02
N LEU A 139 -23.12 6.73 -8.30
CA LEU A 139 -23.38 5.36 -8.70
C LEU A 139 -24.88 4.99 -8.61
N ASN A 140 -25.59 5.50 -7.60
CA ASN A 140 -27.03 5.32 -7.48
C ASN A 140 -27.79 6.00 -8.61
N GLU A 141 -27.39 7.22 -8.99
CA GLU A 141 -27.96 7.97 -10.13
C GLU A 141 -27.66 7.25 -11.46
N LEU A 142 -26.42 6.82 -11.67
CA LEU A 142 -26.01 6.06 -12.85
C LEU A 142 -26.83 4.77 -13.03
N CYS A 143 -27.09 4.08 -11.91
CA CYS A 143 -27.83 2.82 -11.90
C CYS A 143 -29.36 3.00 -11.73
N ALA A 144 -29.87 4.24 -11.76
CA ALA A 144 -31.30 4.51 -11.63
C ALA A 144 -32.04 4.15 -12.93
N GLY A 145 -33.06 3.29 -12.84
CA GLY A 145 -33.87 2.89 -13.99
C GLY A 145 -33.17 1.96 -14.99
N ALA A 146 -31.90 1.60 -14.77
CA ALA A 146 -31.21 0.56 -15.54
C ALA A 146 -31.83 -0.80 -15.21
N GLN A 147 -32.52 -1.41 -16.17
CA GLN A 147 -32.86 -2.83 -16.07
C GLN A 147 -31.58 -3.63 -16.27
N ALA A 148 -31.29 -4.57 -15.38
CA ALA A 148 -30.15 -5.47 -15.54
C ALA A 148 -30.38 -6.31 -16.80
N ALA A 149 -29.77 -5.92 -17.92
CA ALA A 149 -29.69 -6.80 -19.08
C ALA A 149 -28.94 -8.06 -18.68
N ASP A 150 -29.31 -9.23 -19.22
CA ASP A 150 -28.60 -10.48 -18.97
C ASP A 150 -27.31 -10.54 -19.79
N ILE A 151 -26.31 -9.74 -19.38
CA ILE A 151 -24.96 -9.75 -19.95
C ILE A 151 -24.13 -10.76 -19.16
N ALA A 152 -23.52 -11.70 -19.87
CA ALA A 152 -22.55 -12.62 -19.29
C ALA A 152 -21.45 -11.80 -18.60
N PRO A 153 -21.18 -12.01 -17.30
CA PRO A 153 -20.11 -11.29 -16.63
C PRO A 153 -18.78 -11.61 -17.29
N LEU A 154 -17.90 -10.62 -17.40
CA LEU A 154 -16.52 -10.87 -17.79
C LEU A 154 -15.91 -11.87 -16.80
N ARG A 155 -15.33 -12.93 -17.34
CA ARG A 155 -14.71 -13.99 -16.53
C ARG A 155 -13.25 -13.67 -16.29
N GLU A 156 -12.84 -13.74 -15.03
CA GLU A 156 -11.43 -13.64 -14.67
C GLU A 156 -10.64 -14.84 -15.23
N LEU A 157 -9.60 -14.54 -16.00
CA LEU A 157 -8.59 -15.46 -16.47
C LEU A 157 -7.37 -15.27 -15.56
N ASN A 158 -6.90 -16.35 -14.92
CA ASN A 158 -5.70 -16.41 -14.07
C ASN A 158 -5.84 -15.87 -12.63
N PRO A 159 -6.82 -16.30 -11.82
CA PRO A 159 -6.94 -15.86 -10.42
C PRO A 159 -5.68 -16.19 -9.59
N GLU A 160 -5.47 -15.45 -8.49
CA GLU A 160 -4.36 -15.72 -7.58
C GLU A 160 -4.41 -17.14 -7.00
N PRO A 161 -3.26 -17.80 -6.83
CA PRO A 161 -3.22 -19.13 -6.26
C PRO A 161 -3.60 -19.07 -4.78
N ARG A 162 -4.23 -20.14 -4.29
CA ARG A 162 -4.55 -20.31 -2.87
C ARG A 162 -3.37 -20.98 -2.18
N VAL A 163 -2.48 -20.16 -1.62
CA VAL A 163 -1.21 -20.56 -0.97
C VAL A 163 -1.20 -20.08 0.49
N PRO A 164 -0.27 -20.56 1.36
CA PRO A 164 -0.29 -20.23 2.79
C PRO A 164 -0.22 -18.73 3.13
N LEU A 165 0.50 -17.95 2.33
CA LEU A 165 0.57 -16.49 2.44
C LEU A 165 -0.12 -15.85 1.23
N CYS A 166 -0.68 -14.67 1.40
CA CYS A 166 -1.24 -13.86 0.34
C CYS A 166 -0.75 -12.41 0.47
N PHE A 167 0.13 -11.99 -0.44
CA PHE A 167 0.70 -10.64 -0.46
C PHE A 167 1.23 -10.14 0.91
N PRO A 168 2.16 -10.86 1.57
CA PRO A 168 2.69 -10.40 2.85
C PRO A 168 3.46 -9.08 2.69
N THR A 169 3.22 -8.09 3.53
CA THR A 169 3.95 -6.80 3.45
C THR A 169 4.69 -6.40 4.72
N GLY A 170 4.19 -6.78 5.90
CA GLY A 170 4.79 -6.42 7.18
C GLY A 170 5.58 -7.56 7.78
N LEU A 171 6.79 -7.27 8.27
CA LEU A 171 7.60 -8.20 9.04
C LEU A 171 8.07 -7.55 10.34
N ALA A 172 8.05 -8.30 11.43
CA ALA A 172 8.74 -7.96 12.66
C ALA A 172 9.48 -9.19 13.18
N VAL A 173 10.69 -9.02 13.70
CA VAL A 173 11.52 -10.13 14.17
C VAL A 173 11.99 -9.88 15.59
N THR A 174 11.91 -10.92 16.42
CA THR A 174 12.55 -10.96 17.74
C THR A 174 13.66 -12.00 17.73
N THR A 175 14.36 -12.15 18.86
CA THR A 175 15.34 -13.21 19.06
C THR A 175 14.76 -14.62 18.91
N GLU A 176 13.45 -14.79 19.03
CA GLU A 176 12.80 -16.11 19.02
C GLU A 176 11.70 -16.30 17.97
N ARG A 177 11.15 -15.21 17.41
CA ARG A 177 9.95 -15.25 16.58
C ARG A 177 10.08 -14.36 15.36
N LEU A 178 9.35 -14.74 14.32
CA LEU A 178 9.04 -13.93 13.15
C LEU A 178 7.54 -13.66 13.15
N TYR A 179 7.15 -12.40 13.02
CA TYR A 179 5.76 -12.00 12.82
C TYR A 179 5.58 -11.53 11.38
N ILE A 180 4.51 -11.99 10.74
CA ILE A 180 4.20 -11.72 9.33
C ILE A 180 2.81 -11.12 9.25
N ALA A 181 2.66 -9.94 8.64
CA ALA A 181 1.37 -9.44 8.23
C ALA A 181 1.02 -10.09 6.89
N ASP A 182 0.12 -11.08 6.95
CA ASP A 182 -0.40 -11.80 5.79
C ASP A 182 -1.56 -10.98 5.20
N THR A 183 -1.18 -9.87 4.56
CA THR A 183 -2.06 -8.74 4.23
C THR A 183 -3.27 -9.14 3.40
N GLY A 184 -3.08 -9.99 2.39
CA GLY A 184 -4.15 -10.47 1.52
C GLY A 184 -5.10 -11.48 2.19
N HIS A 185 -4.70 -12.09 3.31
CA HIS A 185 -5.57 -12.90 4.16
C HIS A 185 -6.07 -12.17 5.41
N HIS A 186 -5.85 -10.86 5.53
CA HIS A 186 -6.38 -10.04 6.62
C HIS A 186 -6.02 -10.57 8.03
N ARG A 187 -4.80 -11.10 8.20
CA ARG A 187 -4.34 -11.71 9.46
C ARG A 187 -2.86 -11.44 9.74
N ILE A 188 -2.44 -11.74 10.96
CA ILE A 188 -1.04 -11.71 11.37
C ILE A 188 -0.65 -13.11 11.86
N LEU A 189 0.50 -13.58 11.42
CA LEU A 189 1.06 -14.88 11.82
C LEU A 189 2.25 -14.66 12.75
N GLU A 190 2.31 -15.43 13.84
CA GLU A 190 3.53 -15.64 14.62
C GLU A 190 4.14 -16.97 14.20
N CYS A 191 5.40 -16.94 13.77
CA CYS A 191 6.15 -18.07 13.29
C CYS A 191 7.45 -18.26 14.08
N SER A 192 7.95 -19.48 14.06
CA SER A 192 9.39 -19.70 14.28
C SER A 192 10.20 -19.11 13.12
N HIS A 193 11.50 -18.86 13.32
CA HIS A 193 12.40 -18.44 12.22
C HIS A 193 12.50 -19.46 11.08
N GLY A 194 12.14 -20.73 11.32
CA GLY A 194 12.08 -21.77 10.29
C GLY A 194 10.79 -21.79 9.49
N GLY A 195 9.82 -20.90 9.79
CA GLY A 195 8.57 -20.77 9.03
C GLY A 195 7.36 -21.53 9.60
N ARG A 196 7.54 -22.39 10.61
CA ARG A 196 6.41 -23.04 11.31
C ARG A 196 5.53 -21.99 11.98
N VAL A 197 4.25 -21.95 11.62
CA VAL A 197 3.22 -21.11 12.25
C VAL A 197 2.98 -21.62 13.68
N LEU A 198 2.99 -20.72 14.65
CA LEU A 198 2.77 -21.01 16.06
C LEU A 198 1.41 -20.49 16.52
N ARG A 199 1.04 -19.29 16.06
CA ARG A 199 -0.25 -18.65 16.33
C ARG A 199 -0.68 -17.78 15.17
N GLN A 200 -1.99 -17.56 15.08
CA GLN A 200 -2.62 -16.60 14.18
C GLN A 200 -3.41 -15.58 15.01
N PHE A 201 -3.33 -14.33 14.59
CA PHE A 201 -4.19 -13.24 15.05
C PHE A 201 -5.03 -12.74 13.88
N GLY A 202 -6.34 -12.63 14.07
CA GLY A 202 -7.28 -12.26 13.02
C GLY A 202 -8.08 -13.46 12.50
N GLN A 203 -9.40 -13.31 12.38
CA GLN A 203 -10.30 -14.31 11.80
C GLN A 203 -10.19 -14.48 10.26
N GLY A 204 -9.38 -13.65 9.59
CA GLY A 204 -9.16 -13.69 8.14
C GLY A 204 -10.22 -13.02 7.27
N THR A 205 -11.32 -12.56 7.88
CA THR A 205 -12.34 -11.71 7.22
C THR A 205 -12.07 -10.25 7.56
N ALA A 206 -12.06 -9.38 6.54
CA ALA A 206 -11.87 -7.94 6.68
C ALA A 206 -12.94 -7.30 7.58
N ASP A 207 -12.55 -6.82 8.76
CA ASP A 207 -13.39 -6.06 9.69
C ASP A 207 -12.52 -5.34 10.72
N LEU A 208 -13.08 -4.42 11.51
CA LEU A 208 -12.45 -3.75 12.64
C LEU A 208 -13.04 -4.26 13.95
N MET A 209 -12.64 -5.47 14.35
CA MET A 209 -13.04 -6.09 15.61
C MET A 209 -11.85 -6.32 16.53
N ASP A 210 -11.99 -5.91 17.78
CA ASP A 210 -11.07 -6.21 18.89
C ASP A 210 -11.49 -7.53 19.55
N GLY A 211 -10.61 -8.14 20.35
CA GLY A 211 -10.91 -9.39 21.05
C GLY A 211 -9.71 -10.32 21.16
N GLY A 212 -9.98 -11.60 21.45
CA GLY A 212 -8.95 -12.63 21.44
C GLY A 212 -8.36 -12.87 20.05
N ALA A 213 -7.26 -13.63 19.98
CA ALA A 213 -6.50 -13.86 18.76
C ALA A 213 -7.35 -14.35 17.55
N GLN A 214 -8.38 -15.17 17.79
CA GLN A 214 -9.26 -15.71 16.75
C GLN A 214 -10.55 -14.91 16.54
N GLU A 215 -10.88 -13.98 17.45
CA GLU A 215 -12.10 -13.16 17.40
C GLU A 215 -11.84 -11.81 16.73
N ALA A 216 -10.65 -11.25 16.97
CA ALA A 216 -10.24 -10.02 16.36
C ALA A 216 -10.23 -10.14 14.83
N ALA A 217 -10.43 -9.01 14.16
CA ALA A 217 -10.37 -8.91 12.72
C ALA A 217 -9.43 -7.77 12.33
N PHE A 218 -8.71 -7.96 11.24
CA PHE A 218 -7.92 -6.92 10.59
C PHE A 218 -8.48 -6.69 9.19
N ASN A 219 -8.09 -5.60 8.57
CA ASN A 219 -8.30 -5.36 7.15
C ASN A 219 -6.98 -4.94 6.53
N ARG A 220 -6.28 -5.93 5.97
CA ARG A 220 -5.04 -5.74 5.21
C ARG A 220 -3.97 -5.04 6.06
N PRO A 221 -3.58 -5.68 7.17
CA PRO A 221 -2.52 -5.14 8.01
C PRO A 221 -1.21 -5.06 7.21
N GLN A 222 -0.45 -4.00 7.44
CA GLN A 222 0.87 -3.79 6.84
C GLN A 222 1.94 -3.76 7.91
N ALA A 223 2.53 -2.60 8.23
CA ALA A 223 3.67 -2.55 9.13
C ALA A 223 3.40 -3.18 10.50
N LEU A 224 4.43 -3.87 10.98
CA LEU A 224 4.50 -4.52 12.28
C LEU A 224 5.72 -3.96 13.03
N VAL A 225 5.51 -3.57 14.29
CA VAL A 225 6.61 -3.18 15.18
C VAL A 225 6.43 -3.90 16.51
N VAL A 226 7.45 -4.63 16.94
CA VAL A 226 7.44 -5.36 18.21
C VAL A 226 8.25 -4.59 19.25
N GLU A 227 7.68 -4.39 20.42
CA GLU A 227 8.40 -3.92 21.61
C GLU A 227 7.88 -4.66 22.83
N ARG A 228 8.80 -5.32 23.56
CA ARG A 228 8.48 -6.12 24.75
C ARG A 228 7.38 -7.13 24.44
N GLU A 229 6.24 -7.03 25.13
CA GLU A 229 5.09 -7.93 25.00
C GLU A 229 4.02 -7.39 24.03
N CYS A 230 4.31 -6.32 23.29
CA CYS A 230 3.36 -5.68 22.40
C CYS A 230 3.83 -5.76 20.95
N LEU A 231 2.94 -6.20 20.07
CA LEU A 231 3.08 -6.07 18.62
C LEU A 231 2.10 -5.00 18.13
N TYR A 232 2.65 -3.90 17.62
CA TYR A 232 1.90 -2.80 17.03
C TYR A 232 1.70 -3.03 15.55
N VAL A 233 0.50 -2.70 15.07
CA VAL A 233 0.04 -3.02 13.71
C VAL A 233 -0.54 -1.78 13.06
N ALA A 234 -0.08 -1.48 11.85
CA ALA A 234 -0.80 -0.58 10.95
C ALA A 234 -1.88 -1.39 10.24
N ASP A 235 -3.11 -1.29 10.71
CA ASP A 235 -4.27 -1.97 10.12
C ASP A 235 -4.83 -1.11 8.99
N THR A 236 -4.08 -1.13 7.89
CA THR A 236 -4.12 -0.12 6.82
C THR A 236 -5.49 0.03 6.18
N GLY A 237 -6.19 -1.07 5.89
CA GLY A 237 -7.53 -1.06 5.29
C GLY A 237 -8.64 -0.66 6.26
N ASN A 238 -8.40 -0.75 7.57
CA ASN A 238 -9.30 -0.23 8.60
C ASN A 238 -8.97 1.20 9.01
N HIS A 239 -7.94 1.83 8.43
CA HIS A 239 -7.50 3.17 8.83
C HIS A 239 -7.27 3.24 10.35
N ALA A 240 -6.61 2.23 10.93
CA ALA A 240 -6.47 2.08 12.37
C ALA A 240 -5.05 1.65 12.78
N LEU A 241 -4.68 1.98 14.02
CA LEU A 241 -3.53 1.41 14.72
C LEU A 241 -4.04 0.38 15.72
N ARG A 242 -3.46 -0.81 15.69
CA ARG A 242 -3.82 -1.91 16.57
C ARG A 242 -2.64 -2.33 17.42
N ARG A 243 -2.92 -2.98 18.55
CA ARG A 243 -1.93 -3.58 19.44
C ARG A 243 -2.36 -5.00 19.74
N ILE A 244 -1.42 -5.94 19.59
CA ILE A 244 -1.55 -7.32 20.05
C ILE A 244 -0.69 -7.48 21.28
N ASN A 245 -1.27 -7.92 22.40
CA ASN A 245 -0.49 -8.46 23.51
C ASN A 245 -0.02 -9.86 23.12
N ILE A 246 1.28 -10.05 22.94
CA ILE A 246 1.83 -11.32 22.44
C ILE A 246 1.72 -12.45 23.47
N ILE A 247 1.54 -12.17 24.76
CA ILE A 247 1.39 -13.21 25.77
C ILE A 247 -0.05 -13.74 25.78
N THR A 248 -1.03 -12.83 25.90
CA THR A 248 -2.45 -13.20 26.03
C THR A 248 -3.14 -13.41 24.67
N GLY A 249 -2.60 -12.83 23.60
CA GLY A 249 -3.21 -12.78 22.28
C GLY A 249 -4.38 -11.80 22.15
N GLN A 250 -4.58 -10.93 23.15
CA GLN A 250 -5.58 -9.85 23.10
C GLN A 250 -5.19 -8.82 22.04
N VAL A 251 -6.16 -8.43 21.19
CA VAL A 251 -6.01 -7.40 20.18
C VAL A 251 -6.90 -6.20 20.52
N ASP A 252 -6.30 -5.01 20.57
CA ASP A 252 -6.99 -3.76 20.87
C ASP A 252 -6.75 -2.71 19.79
N THR A 253 -7.73 -1.83 19.58
CA THR A 253 -7.58 -0.62 18.77
C THR A 253 -6.98 0.49 19.62
N LEU A 254 -5.87 1.08 19.18
CA LEU A 254 -5.23 2.22 19.85
C LEU A 254 -5.81 3.56 19.39
N CYS A 255 -6.02 3.68 18.07
CA CYS A 255 -6.72 4.79 17.45
C CYS A 255 -7.20 4.41 16.04
N GLY A 256 -8.24 5.10 15.56
CA GLY A 256 -8.85 4.87 14.24
C GLY A 256 -10.24 4.24 14.35
N ASN A 257 -11.12 4.55 13.39
CA ASN A 257 -12.55 4.23 13.47
C ASN A 257 -13.08 3.40 12.29
N GLY A 258 -12.20 2.83 11.47
CA GLY A 258 -12.61 2.04 10.31
C GLY A 258 -12.81 2.86 9.03
N ARG A 259 -12.71 4.19 9.08
CA ARG A 259 -13.00 5.08 7.95
C ARG A 259 -11.83 6.00 7.65
N CYS A 260 -11.55 6.19 6.35
CA CYS A 260 -10.61 7.21 5.92
C CYS A 260 -11.11 8.60 6.28
N GLY A 261 -10.21 9.48 6.71
CA GLY A 261 -10.52 10.88 6.95
C GLY A 261 -9.32 11.66 7.46
N GLU A 262 -9.52 12.95 7.72
CA GLU A 262 -8.45 13.83 8.17
C GLU A 262 -8.12 13.58 9.65
N PRO A 263 -6.87 13.19 9.98
CA PRO A 263 -6.48 13.02 11.37
C PRO A 263 -6.42 14.37 12.09
N VAL A 264 -6.84 14.38 13.35
CA VAL A 264 -6.86 15.59 14.20
C VAL A 264 -5.90 15.40 15.36
N GLU A 265 -5.07 16.42 15.63
CA GLU A 265 -4.15 16.41 16.77
C GLU A 265 -4.91 16.48 18.10
N GLY A 266 -4.44 15.75 19.11
CA GLY A 266 -5.01 15.80 20.45
C GLY A 266 -5.00 14.46 21.19
N GLU A 267 -5.39 14.54 22.47
CA GLU A 267 -5.59 13.35 23.31
C GLU A 267 -6.86 12.62 22.90
N LEU A 268 -6.80 11.29 22.89
CA LEU A 268 -7.92 10.42 22.51
C LEU A 268 -8.46 9.71 23.75
N SER A 269 -9.59 10.20 24.26
CA SER A 269 -10.35 9.52 25.32
C SER A 269 -10.92 8.19 24.81
N ASP A 270 -11.53 8.21 23.63
CA ASP A 270 -12.01 7.05 22.88
C ASP A 270 -11.07 6.75 21.69
N PRO A 271 -10.45 5.55 21.59
CA PRO A 271 -9.66 5.16 20.42
C PRO A 271 -10.38 5.33 19.08
N ARG A 272 -11.70 5.16 19.06
CA ARG A 272 -12.50 5.21 17.82
C ARG A 272 -13.03 6.61 17.47
N SER A 273 -12.61 7.63 18.21
CA SER A 273 -12.95 9.03 17.93
C SER A 273 -12.09 9.68 16.83
N SER A 274 -10.89 9.15 16.58
CA SER A 274 -10.00 9.66 15.53
C SER A 274 -10.26 8.99 14.19
N GLN A 275 -10.20 9.77 13.11
CA GLN A 275 -10.05 9.26 11.75
C GLN A 275 -8.57 9.22 11.40
N LEU A 276 -8.13 8.16 10.71
CA LEU A 276 -6.79 8.11 10.13
C LEU A 276 -6.91 7.98 8.60
N ASN A 277 -5.80 8.16 7.89
CA ASN A 277 -5.80 8.04 6.44
C ASN A 277 -4.68 7.14 5.92
N HIS A 278 -4.96 5.83 5.91
CA HIS A 278 -4.05 4.79 5.43
C HIS A 278 -2.70 4.82 6.16
N PRO A 279 -2.67 4.50 7.47
CA PRO A 279 -1.42 4.21 8.16
C PRO A 279 -0.79 2.99 7.51
N ILE A 280 0.45 3.10 7.06
CA ILE A 280 1.14 2.01 6.32
C ILE A 280 2.45 1.63 7.01
N GLY A 281 3.27 2.61 7.39
CA GLY A 281 4.58 2.41 8.00
C GLY A 281 4.59 2.77 9.48
N LEU A 282 5.30 2.00 10.30
CA LEU A 282 5.42 2.24 11.74
C LEU A 282 6.89 2.20 12.18
N ALA A 283 7.23 3.02 13.16
CA ALA A 283 8.48 2.92 13.92
C ALA A 283 8.24 3.40 15.35
N LEU A 284 8.87 2.78 16.34
CA LEU A 284 8.65 3.09 17.75
C LEU A 284 9.93 3.64 18.38
N ALA A 285 9.84 4.81 19.00
CA ALA A 285 10.93 5.41 19.77
C ALA A 285 10.36 6.26 20.91
N ASP A 286 11.04 6.28 22.06
CA ASP A 286 10.70 7.15 23.18
C ASP A 286 9.20 7.10 23.61
N ASN A 287 8.58 5.91 23.58
CA ASN A 287 7.15 5.69 23.87
C ASN A 287 6.16 6.38 22.90
N GLU A 288 6.66 6.80 21.73
CA GLU A 288 5.87 7.29 20.60
C GLU A 288 5.92 6.31 19.43
N LEU A 289 4.74 5.89 18.97
CA LEU A 289 4.59 5.15 17.73
C LEU A 289 4.50 6.15 16.58
N HIS A 290 5.58 6.29 15.81
CA HIS A 290 5.61 7.09 14.58
C HIS A 290 4.91 6.34 13.44
N ILE A 291 4.19 7.09 12.61
CA ILE A 291 3.25 6.58 11.63
C ILE A 291 3.49 7.29 10.30
N ALA A 292 3.79 6.53 9.26
CA ALA A 292 3.71 6.99 7.88
C ALA A 292 2.26 6.90 7.43
N MET A 293 1.59 8.05 7.36
CA MET A 293 0.18 8.16 6.99
C MET A 293 0.11 8.41 5.49
N ALA A 294 0.07 7.35 4.70
CA ALA A 294 0.25 7.42 3.25
C ALA A 294 -0.86 8.24 2.57
N GLY A 295 -2.11 8.08 3.00
CA GLY A 295 -3.25 8.80 2.42
C GLY A 295 -3.39 10.26 2.86
N ASP A 296 -2.87 10.60 4.05
CA ASP A 296 -2.74 12.00 4.52
C ASP A 296 -1.45 12.65 3.98
N ASN A 297 -0.51 11.83 3.53
CA ASN A 297 0.79 12.20 3.01
C ASN A 297 1.65 13.00 4.02
N ARG A 298 1.63 12.53 5.27
CA ARG A 298 2.32 13.12 6.42
C ARG A 298 2.86 12.04 7.35
N ILE A 299 3.79 12.45 8.21
CA ILE A 299 4.29 11.66 9.33
C ILE A 299 3.59 12.12 10.61
N TRP A 300 3.00 11.17 11.32
CA TRP A 300 2.31 11.36 12.59
C TRP A 300 3.02 10.60 13.71
N SER A 301 2.73 10.92 14.96
CA SER A 301 3.08 10.09 16.10
C SER A 301 1.89 9.89 17.03
N TYR A 302 1.83 8.72 17.67
CA TYR A 302 0.89 8.39 18.71
C TYR A 302 1.65 8.08 19.99
N HIS A 303 1.50 8.94 21.00
CA HIS A 303 2.14 8.75 22.29
C HIS A 303 1.37 7.70 23.10
N LEU A 304 2.00 6.57 23.42
CA LEU A 304 1.33 5.40 24.01
C LEU A 304 0.81 5.64 25.43
N GLY A 305 1.50 6.44 26.24
CA GLY A 305 1.09 6.78 27.61
C GLY A 305 -0.07 7.79 27.68
N GLN A 306 0.08 8.95 27.04
CA GLN A 306 -0.91 10.02 26.96
C GLN A 306 -2.08 9.73 26.01
N ARG A 307 -1.95 8.69 25.17
CA ARG A 307 -2.91 8.36 24.10
C ARG A 307 -3.18 9.57 23.19
N ARG A 308 -2.11 10.25 22.79
CA ARG A 308 -2.16 11.53 22.06
C ARG A 308 -1.63 11.38 20.64
N LEU A 309 -2.42 11.83 19.66
CA LEU A 309 -2.02 11.89 18.26
C LEU A 309 -1.41 13.27 17.96
N GLN A 310 -0.26 13.31 17.29
CA GLN A 310 0.42 14.54 16.90
C GLN A 310 0.99 14.44 15.49
N ARG A 311 0.86 15.51 14.70
CA ARG A 311 1.52 15.61 13.41
C ARG A 311 2.98 16.00 13.63
N ARG A 312 3.90 15.24 13.01
CA ARG A 312 5.34 15.48 13.10
C ARG A 312 5.85 16.27 11.91
N ALA A 313 5.52 15.83 10.70
CA ALA A 313 5.97 16.48 9.48
C ALA A 313 5.04 16.22 8.30
N GLY A 314 5.09 17.08 7.29
CA GLY A 314 4.30 17.00 6.07
C GLY A 314 3.27 18.12 5.96
N SER A 315 3.23 18.78 4.81
CA SER A 315 2.18 19.74 4.45
C SER A 315 0.93 19.08 3.87
N GLY A 316 0.99 17.78 3.52
CA GLY A 316 -0.10 16.99 2.94
C GLY A 316 -0.20 17.05 1.42
N ILE A 317 0.45 18.02 0.78
CA ILE A 317 0.61 18.04 -0.68
C ILE A 317 1.58 16.93 -1.11
N ILE A 318 1.35 16.36 -2.29
CA ILE A 318 2.23 15.36 -2.90
C ILE A 318 3.40 16.08 -3.58
N ASP A 319 4.56 16.09 -2.93
CA ASP A 319 5.77 16.72 -3.43
C ASP A 319 7.01 16.18 -2.68
N GLN A 320 8.22 16.37 -3.22
CA GLN A 320 9.47 16.02 -2.56
C GLN A 320 10.16 17.31 -2.09
N ARG A 321 9.74 17.84 -0.94
CA ARG A 321 10.23 19.13 -0.42
C ARG A 321 10.83 19.00 0.97
N ASP A 322 12.07 19.43 1.11
CA ASP A 322 12.81 19.50 2.38
C ASP A 322 12.44 20.74 3.20
N GLY A 323 12.82 20.76 4.48
CA GLY A 323 12.68 21.91 5.37
C GLY A 323 12.03 21.56 6.70
N ALA A 324 11.55 22.59 7.41
CA ALA A 324 10.84 22.41 8.68
C ALA A 324 9.59 21.53 8.50
N GLY A 325 9.25 20.74 9.51
CA GLY A 325 8.25 19.67 9.39
C GLY A 325 6.88 20.14 8.90
N ASN A 326 6.45 21.34 9.27
CA ASN A 326 5.17 21.90 8.82
C ASN A 326 5.16 22.34 7.34
N VAL A 327 6.32 22.56 6.73
CA VAL A 327 6.48 22.99 5.32
C VAL A 327 6.98 21.84 4.43
N ALA A 328 7.76 20.91 4.96
CA ALA A 328 8.22 19.74 4.23
C ALA A 328 7.04 18.98 3.62
N ALA A 329 7.24 18.40 2.43
CA ALA A 329 6.23 17.59 1.75
C ALA A 329 6.80 16.21 1.47
N PHE A 330 5.92 15.21 1.52
CA PHE A 330 6.23 13.82 1.18
C PHE A 330 5.44 13.43 -0.07
N ALA A 331 5.72 12.25 -0.59
CA ALA A 331 5.01 11.63 -1.69
C ALA A 331 4.77 10.15 -1.37
N GLN A 332 3.69 9.91 -0.62
CA GLN A 332 3.27 8.61 -0.11
C GLN A 332 4.38 7.93 0.72
N PRO A 333 4.58 8.38 1.97
CA PRO A 333 5.50 7.71 2.88
C PRO A 333 4.95 6.31 3.21
N THR A 334 5.79 5.28 3.08
CA THR A 334 5.36 3.86 3.20
C THR A 334 6.10 3.05 4.26
N ALA A 335 7.31 3.44 4.63
CA ALA A 335 8.03 2.73 5.68
C ALA A 335 8.84 3.70 6.53
N LEU A 336 9.01 3.31 7.79
CA LEU A 336 9.72 4.07 8.79
C LEU A 336 10.77 3.18 9.45
N ALA A 337 11.92 3.77 9.77
CA ALA A 337 12.91 3.15 10.64
C ALA A 337 13.53 4.23 11.52
N VAL A 338 13.70 3.96 12.81
CA VAL A 338 14.15 4.98 13.77
C VAL A 338 15.43 4.53 14.48
N VAL A 339 16.38 5.45 14.62
CA VAL A 339 17.58 5.26 15.42
C VAL A 339 17.91 6.57 16.12
N GLN A 340 18.10 6.50 17.43
CA GLN A 340 18.35 7.67 18.28
C GLN A 340 17.26 8.74 18.11
N GLN A 341 17.56 9.90 17.52
CA GLN A 341 16.63 11.01 17.29
C GLN A 341 16.37 11.26 15.80
N ALA A 342 16.67 10.28 14.94
CA ALA A 342 16.46 10.36 13.51
C ALA A 342 15.49 9.27 13.05
N LEU A 343 14.43 9.69 12.37
CA LEU A 343 13.46 8.83 11.70
C LEU A 343 13.76 8.83 10.19
N TYR A 344 14.03 7.66 9.62
CA TYR A 344 14.13 7.49 8.18
C TYR A 344 12.77 7.11 7.60
N VAL A 345 12.50 7.61 6.40
CA VAL A 345 11.22 7.45 5.71
C VAL A 345 11.48 6.95 4.29
N ALA A 346 10.86 5.84 3.91
CA ALA A 346 10.74 5.44 2.51
C ALA A 346 9.57 6.20 1.90
N ASP A 347 9.86 7.14 1.00
CA ASP A 347 8.87 8.03 0.40
C ASP A 347 8.60 7.58 -1.04
N ALA A 348 7.66 6.64 -1.16
CA ALA A 348 7.64 5.67 -2.25
C ALA A 348 7.28 6.31 -3.59
N LEU A 349 6.24 7.14 -3.64
CA LEU A 349 5.88 7.81 -4.90
C LEU A 349 6.92 8.84 -5.32
N GLY A 350 7.71 9.38 -4.40
CA GLY A 350 8.84 10.25 -4.70
C GLY A 350 10.12 9.50 -5.09
N SER A 351 10.12 8.16 -5.06
CA SER A 351 11.31 7.32 -5.27
C SER A 351 12.52 7.76 -4.43
N SER A 352 12.27 8.10 -3.17
CA SER A 352 13.28 8.70 -2.29
C SER A 352 13.33 8.05 -0.91
N VAL A 353 14.46 8.23 -0.23
CA VAL A 353 14.62 7.99 1.20
C VAL A 353 14.90 9.31 1.89
N ARG A 354 14.14 9.61 2.93
CA ARG A 354 14.17 10.90 3.65
C ARG A 354 14.56 10.67 5.10
N SER A 355 15.07 11.70 5.77
CA SER A 355 15.25 11.72 7.22
C SER A 355 14.44 12.84 7.85
N LEU A 356 13.84 12.56 9.00
CA LEU A 356 13.19 13.51 9.90
C LEU A 356 13.95 13.50 11.23
N GLN A 357 14.48 14.66 11.62
CA GLN A 357 15.04 14.85 12.96
C GLN A 357 13.88 15.00 13.95
N LEU A 358 13.79 14.08 14.92
CA LEU A 358 12.71 14.06 15.91
C LEU A 358 12.78 15.25 16.88
N ARG A 359 13.93 15.92 16.97
CA ARG A 359 14.07 17.23 17.62
C ARG A 359 13.99 18.31 16.56
N GLY A 360 12.98 19.17 16.65
CA GLY A 360 12.79 20.31 15.75
C GLY A 360 12.15 19.97 14.39
N ASP A 361 11.80 18.70 14.17
CA ASP A 361 11.05 18.21 13.00
C ASP A 361 11.64 18.62 11.64
N LEU A 362 12.97 18.68 11.51
CA LEU A 362 13.63 19.01 10.24
C LEU A 362 13.62 17.79 9.30
N VAL A 363 13.11 17.98 8.08
CA VAL A 363 13.11 16.94 7.05
C VAL A 363 14.16 17.23 5.98
N GLN A 364 14.90 16.19 5.58
CA GLN A 364 15.91 16.24 4.53
C GLN A 364 15.82 15.01 3.63
N THR A 365 16.05 15.18 2.33
CA THR A 365 16.19 14.09 1.37
C THR A 365 17.58 13.49 1.48
N LEU A 366 17.67 12.16 1.63
CA LEU A 366 18.95 11.45 1.66
C LEU A 366 19.32 10.87 0.31
N VAL A 367 18.35 10.34 -0.43
CA VAL A 367 18.51 9.80 -1.80
C VAL A 367 17.21 10.06 -2.56
N GLY A 368 17.30 10.35 -3.85
CA GLY A 368 16.16 10.60 -4.75
C GLY A 368 16.19 12.01 -5.33
N GLN A 369 15.97 12.13 -6.64
CA GLN A 369 16.22 13.36 -7.40
C GLN A 369 14.95 14.12 -7.81
N GLY A 370 13.84 13.89 -7.13
CA GLY A 370 12.57 14.59 -7.36
C GLY A 370 11.44 13.67 -7.81
N MET A 371 10.22 14.22 -7.76
CA MET A 371 8.96 13.49 -7.93
C MET A 371 8.84 12.60 -9.19
N TRP A 372 9.51 12.96 -10.28
CA TRP A 372 9.42 12.24 -11.56
C TRP A 372 10.77 11.65 -11.99
N SER A 373 11.76 11.65 -11.10
CA SER A 373 13.07 11.06 -11.34
C SER A 373 13.18 9.74 -10.59
N HIS A 374 13.21 8.64 -11.34
CA HIS A 374 13.38 7.29 -10.81
C HIS A 374 14.38 6.51 -11.68
N GLY A 375 15.03 5.53 -11.08
CA GLY A 375 16.07 4.74 -11.73
C GLY A 375 16.60 3.68 -10.79
N ALA A 376 17.73 3.06 -11.14
CA ALA A 376 18.32 1.96 -10.39
C ALA A 376 19.83 2.14 -10.13
N GLU A 377 20.33 3.37 -10.23
CA GLU A 377 21.76 3.68 -10.19
C GLU A 377 22.30 3.63 -8.75
N ASP A 378 23.45 2.96 -8.59
CA ASP A 378 24.25 2.97 -7.36
C ASP A 378 25.13 4.23 -7.31
N GLY A 379 25.71 4.49 -6.15
CA GLY A 379 26.77 5.49 -5.97
C GLY A 379 26.41 6.58 -4.95
N PRO A 380 27.05 7.75 -5.05
CA PRO A 380 26.81 8.87 -4.16
C PRO A 380 25.34 9.24 -4.08
N ARG A 381 24.90 9.65 -2.89
CA ARG A 381 23.48 9.91 -2.55
C ARG A 381 22.76 10.84 -3.51
N GLU A 382 23.47 11.86 -3.97
CA GLU A 382 22.98 12.89 -4.90
C GLU A 382 22.82 12.38 -6.34
N GLN A 383 23.48 11.29 -6.71
CA GLN A 383 23.45 10.68 -8.05
C GLN A 383 22.63 9.39 -8.09
N ALA A 384 22.60 8.65 -6.98
CA ALA A 384 21.89 7.40 -6.86
C ALA A 384 20.38 7.57 -7.05
N SER A 385 19.76 6.54 -7.63
CA SER A 385 18.34 6.51 -7.91
C SER A 385 17.68 5.22 -7.42
N LEU A 386 16.41 5.36 -7.05
CA LEU A 386 15.51 4.29 -6.62
C LEU A 386 14.26 4.33 -7.49
N GLN A 387 13.41 3.31 -7.41
CA GLN A 387 12.09 3.28 -8.03
C GLN A 387 11.09 2.64 -7.06
N PHE A 388 10.17 3.46 -6.56
CA PHE A 388 9.08 3.02 -5.67
C PHE A 388 9.55 2.18 -4.44
N PRO A 389 10.48 2.68 -3.60
CA PRO A 389 10.94 1.96 -2.43
C PRO A 389 9.83 1.88 -1.36
N GLN A 390 9.46 0.67 -0.95
CA GLN A 390 8.31 0.47 -0.03
C GLN A 390 8.69 0.02 1.39
N ALA A 391 9.90 -0.49 1.58
CA ALA A 391 10.34 -0.91 2.91
C ALA A 391 11.78 -0.49 3.20
N ILE A 392 12.04 -0.22 4.48
CA ILE A 392 13.37 0.05 5.01
C ILE A 392 13.54 -0.66 6.36
N ALA A 393 14.75 -1.10 6.65
CA ALA A 393 15.09 -1.70 7.94
C ALA A 393 16.52 -1.34 8.35
N LEU A 394 16.72 -1.01 9.63
CA LEU A 394 18.04 -0.72 10.17
C LEU A 394 18.77 -2.01 10.55
N SER A 395 20.04 -2.10 10.22
CA SER A 395 20.91 -3.16 10.73
C SER A 395 21.10 -2.99 12.24
N PRO A 396 20.92 -4.03 13.07
CA PRO A 396 21.10 -3.92 14.52
C PRO A 396 22.51 -3.52 14.94
N ASP A 397 23.52 -4.00 14.21
CA ASP A 397 24.94 -3.92 14.60
C ASP A 397 25.76 -2.92 13.77
N ALA A 398 25.12 -2.20 12.85
CA ALA A 398 25.80 -1.30 11.92
C ALA A 398 24.96 -0.06 11.58
N PRO A 399 25.59 1.08 11.27
CA PRO A 399 24.89 2.26 10.75
C PRO A 399 24.51 2.05 9.29
N LEU A 400 23.70 1.02 8.99
CA LEU A 400 23.35 0.58 7.64
C LEU A 400 21.84 0.42 7.54
N LEU A 401 21.25 1.12 6.59
CA LEU A 401 19.84 1.03 6.24
C LEU A 401 19.67 0.10 5.03
N TRP A 402 18.91 -0.97 5.20
CA TRP A 402 18.40 -1.79 4.11
C TRP A 402 17.17 -1.12 3.49
N ILE A 403 17.07 -1.15 2.17
CA ILE A 403 15.97 -0.54 1.42
C ILE A 403 15.47 -1.57 0.40
N ALA A 404 14.16 -1.86 0.42
CA ALA A 404 13.51 -2.64 -0.62
C ALA A 404 13.11 -1.67 -1.75
N ASP A 405 13.91 -1.68 -2.80
CA ASP A 405 13.72 -0.87 -4.00
C ASP A 405 12.76 -1.59 -4.94
N THR A 406 11.47 -1.52 -4.58
CA THR A 406 10.43 -2.42 -5.08
C THR A 406 10.32 -2.43 -6.59
N GLY A 407 10.28 -1.25 -7.22
CA GLY A 407 10.09 -1.12 -8.66
C GLY A 407 11.24 -1.71 -9.45
N ASN A 408 12.45 -1.66 -8.90
CA ASN A 408 13.63 -2.27 -9.51
C ASN A 408 13.79 -3.76 -9.18
N GLY A 409 12.99 -4.30 -8.24
CA GLY A 409 13.13 -5.66 -7.74
C GLY A 409 14.48 -5.91 -7.07
N ARG A 410 15.01 -4.91 -6.34
CA ARG A 410 16.35 -4.94 -5.73
C ARG A 410 16.29 -4.72 -4.23
N LEU A 411 17.27 -5.31 -3.54
CA LEU A 411 17.62 -4.93 -2.17
C LEU A 411 18.82 -3.98 -2.23
N ARG A 412 18.70 -2.84 -1.56
CA ARG A 412 19.72 -1.80 -1.52
C ARG A 412 20.20 -1.58 -0.10
N THR A 413 21.40 -1.03 0.04
CA THR A 413 21.96 -0.61 1.32
C THR A 413 22.43 0.83 1.25
N LEU A 414 22.22 1.58 2.34
CA LEU A 414 22.69 2.94 2.51
C LEU A 414 23.38 3.07 3.87
N ARG A 415 24.68 3.36 3.88
CA ARG A 415 25.40 3.64 5.13
C ARG A 415 24.97 5.01 5.66
N LEU A 416 24.57 5.06 6.92
CA LEU A 416 24.17 6.26 7.66
C LEU A 416 25.40 7.04 8.13
N GLY A 417 25.28 8.37 8.23
CA GLY A 417 26.40 9.26 8.60
C GLY A 417 27.39 9.58 7.47
N GLY A 418 27.11 9.13 6.24
CA GLY A 418 27.95 9.32 5.05
C GLY A 418 28.13 8.00 4.31
N GLY A 419 28.11 8.03 2.98
CA GLY A 419 28.26 6.84 2.14
C GLY A 419 27.27 6.77 0.99
N GLU A 420 27.44 5.74 0.19
CA GLU A 420 26.76 5.52 -1.09
C GLU A 420 25.54 4.60 -0.94
N LEU A 421 24.62 4.70 -1.90
CA LEU A 421 23.58 3.70 -2.10
C LEU A 421 24.17 2.56 -2.95
N LEU A 422 24.12 1.33 -2.44
CA LEU A 422 24.67 0.16 -3.13
C LEU A 422 23.62 -0.92 -3.30
N THR A 423 23.66 -1.61 -4.43
CA THR A 423 22.86 -2.82 -4.67
C THR A 423 23.47 -4.01 -3.94
N GLN A 424 22.67 -4.69 -3.13
CA GLN A 424 23.04 -5.99 -2.61
C GLN A 424 22.96 -7.03 -3.73
N ALA A 425 24.07 -7.72 -4.00
CA ALA A 425 24.08 -8.81 -4.96
C ALA A 425 23.20 -9.96 -4.44
N LEU A 426 22.21 -10.35 -5.26
CA LEU A 426 21.29 -11.45 -5.02
C LEU A 426 21.27 -12.37 -6.26
N PRO A 427 20.94 -13.67 -6.11
CA PRO A 427 20.93 -14.61 -7.24
C PRO A 427 19.86 -14.30 -8.28
N ARG A 428 18.82 -13.54 -7.91
CA ARG A 428 17.74 -13.09 -8.80
C ARG A 428 17.19 -11.75 -8.33
N ARG A 429 16.42 -11.10 -9.21
CA ARG A 429 15.56 -9.98 -8.81
C ARG A 429 14.45 -10.48 -7.88
N LEU A 430 14.03 -9.59 -7.00
CA LEU A 430 12.91 -9.79 -6.09
C LEU A 430 11.59 -9.41 -6.78
N HIS A 431 10.51 -10.08 -6.42
CA HIS A 431 9.15 -9.87 -6.91
C HIS A 431 8.35 -9.04 -5.90
N GLY A 432 8.23 -7.73 -6.15
CA GLY A 432 7.46 -6.83 -5.31
C GLY A 432 7.88 -6.79 -3.83
N PRO A 433 9.19 -6.67 -3.49
CA PRO A 433 9.60 -6.66 -2.09
C PRO A 433 9.05 -5.42 -1.38
N ALA A 434 8.12 -5.60 -0.43
CA ALA A 434 7.44 -4.47 0.24
C ALA A 434 7.52 -4.53 1.76
N GLY A 435 8.26 -5.50 2.31
CA GLY A 435 8.51 -5.63 3.74
C GLY A 435 9.96 -5.99 4.02
N LEU A 436 10.54 -5.34 5.04
CA LEU A 436 11.87 -5.67 5.55
C LEU A 436 11.87 -5.68 7.07
N ALA A 437 12.59 -6.63 7.66
CA ALA A 437 12.97 -6.60 9.07
C ALA A 437 14.39 -7.14 9.20
N ALA A 438 15.22 -6.55 10.06
CA ALA A 438 16.56 -7.04 10.33
C ALA A 438 16.69 -7.44 11.80
N GLY A 439 17.20 -8.64 12.05
CA GLY A 439 17.30 -9.23 13.38
C GLY A 439 17.43 -10.74 13.33
N ALA A 440 17.74 -11.35 14.48
CA ALA A 440 18.06 -12.77 14.58
C ALA A 440 19.13 -13.24 13.56
N GLY A 441 20.14 -12.38 13.32
CA GLY A 441 21.26 -12.64 12.40
C GLY A 441 20.88 -12.68 10.92
N ALA A 442 19.73 -12.10 10.52
CA ALA A 442 19.30 -12.09 9.12
C ALA A 442 18.57 -10.79 8.75
N VAL A 443 18.46 -10.56 7.45
CA VAL A 443 17.51 -9.63 6.84
C VAL A 443 16.35 -10.45 6.27
N TRP A 444 15.16 -10.24 6.82
CA TRP A 444 13.92 -10.87 6.42
C TRP A 444 13.22 -9.98 5.40
N ILE A 445 12.76 -10.57 4.30
CA ILE A 445 12.20 -9.84 3.16
C ILE A 445 10.82 -10.42 2.86
N ALA A 446 9.79 -9.58 2.85
CA ALA A 446 8.47 -9.96 2.36
C ALA A 446 8.45 -9.74 0.85
N GLU A 447 8.48 -10.84 0.11
CA GLU A 447 8.41 -10.84 -1.35
C GLU A 447 6.93 -10.91 -1.76
N THR A 448 6.26 -9.77 -1.62
CA THR A 448 4.81 -9.61 -1.64
C THR A 448 4.16 -10.26 -2.87
N ASP A 449 4.69 -9.99 -4.07
CA ASP A 449 4.06 -10.43 -5.31
C ASP A 449 4.29 -11.92 -5.59
N ALA A 450 5.27 -12.53 -4.91
CA ALA A 450 5.52 -13.97 -4.91
C ALA A 450 4.84 -14.71 -3.76
N HIS A 451 4.11 -14.02 -2.88
CA HIS A 451 3.45 -14.62 -1.72
C HIS A 451 4.43 -15.33 -0.77
N ALA A 452 5.65 -14.78 -0.62
CA ALA A 452 6.74 -15.46 0.07
C ALA A 452 7.45 -14.56 1.09
N VAL A 453 8.16 -15.21 2.02
CA VAL A 453 9.13 -14.57 2.90
C VAL A 453 10.50 -15.16 2.63
N LEU A 454 11.50 -14.30 2.48
CA LEU A 454 12.89 -14.70 2.29
C LEU A 454 13.72 -14.34 3.52
N ARG A 455 14.79 -15.10 3.73
CA ARG A 455 15.82 -14.86 4.72
C ARG A 455 17.15 -14.69 4.00
N LEU A 456 17.74 -13.51 4.15
CA LEU A 456 19.10 -13.20 3.69
C LEU A 456 20.04 -13.22 4.88
N ASP A 457 21.09 -14.02 4.80
CA ASP A 457 22.24 -13.90 5.70
C ASP A 457 23.15 -12.76 5.21
N PRO A 458 23.27 -11.64 5.94
CA PRO A 458 24.06 -10.49 5.51
C PRO A 458 25.57 -10.76 5.49
N ALA A 459 26.06 -11.78 6.20
CA ALA A 459 27.49 -12.11 6.23
C ALA A 459 27.90 -12.97 5.04
N SER A 460 27.10 -13.99 4.70
CA SER A 460 27.39 -14.90 3.57
C SER A 460 26.76 -14.47 2.25
N GLY A 461 25.74 -13.61 2.28
CA GLY A 461 24.93 -13.24 1.11
C GLY A 461 23.94 -14.32 0.67
N VAL A 462 23.82 -15.42 1.42
CA VAL A 462 22.90 -16.51 1.09
C VAL A 462 21.46 -16.06 1.28
N LEU A 463 20.68 -16.16 0.20
CA LEU A 463 19.24 -15.90 0.18
C LEU A 463 18.48 -17.23 0.11
N SER A 464 17.59 -17.46 1.07
CA SER A 464 16.73 -18.66 1.12
C SER A 464 15.27 -18.28 1.35
N GLU A 465 14.35 -19.03 0.77
CA GLU A 465 12.92 -18.93 1.10
C GLU A 465 12.64 -19.54 2.49
N VAL A 466 11.73 -18.93 3.23
CA VAL A 466 11.24 -19.41 4.52
C VAL A 466 9.92 -20.14 4.29
N PRO A 467 9.88 -21.47 4.36
CA PRO A 467 8.66 -22.23 4.05
C PRO A 467 7.64 -22.00 5.17
N ILE A 468 6.59 -21.23 4.88
CA ILE A 468 5.50 -21.03 5.84
C ILE A 468 4.59 -22.23 5.81
N THR A 469 4.57 -22.97 6.93
CA THR A 469 3.78 -24.19 7.10
C THR A 469 2.96 -24.10 8.37
N GLU A 470 1.72 -24.55 8.30
CA GLU A 470 0.82 -24.69 9.47
C GLU A 470 1.36 -25.69 10.50
#